data_AF-A0A521T057-F1
#
_entry.id   AF-A0A521T057-F1
#
_cell.length_a   1.000
_cell.length_b   1.000
_cell.length_c   1.000
_cell.angle_alpha   90.00
_cell.angle_beta   90.00
_cell.angle_gamma   90.00
#
_symmetry.space_group_name_H-M   'P 1'
#
loop_
_entity.id
_entity.type
_entity.pdbx_description
1 polymer ?
#
loop_
_entity_poly.entity_id
_entity_poly.type
_entity_poly.pdbx_seq_one_letter_code
_entity_poly.pdbx_strand_id
1 'polypeptide(L)'
;METANNTPALLAGVAAGEIGLLVFLTIHHFTIRPIWFILLPGAAIAAVSGAAVGWAFHILRPTLPQNIWLASLMLAGLLTLTQVPGFLLGAVREPLIDMTTATLLPGKGQAAFMAFFLELFLTAALVGGLIGWGLAREARSAGVMALAAVLFALGPGHNIPFFAGTSGAGKMWMLMGAFITAAALAFPAALTLFTRLDN
;
A
#
# COMPACT_ATOMS: atom_id res chain seq x y z
N MET A 1 -28.48 8.36 -7.23
CA MET A 1 -27.36 7.77 -8.00
C MET A 1 -27.37 6.28 -7.70
N GLU A 2 -27.67 5.47 -8.70
CA GLU A 2 -27.55 4.02 -8.61
C GLU A 2 -26.10 3.68 -8.25
N THR A 3 -25.88 2.95 -7.15
CA THR A 3 -24.53 2.54 -6.76
C THR A 3 -24.09 1.49 -7.76
N ALA A 4 -23.32 1.91 -8.78
CA ALA A 4 -22.70 1.00 -9.73
C ALA A 4 -22.02 -0.15 -8.97
N ASN A 5 -22.18 -1.38 -9.45
CA ASN A 5 -21.60 -2.57 -8.84
C ASN A 5 -20.07 -2.38 -8.73
N ASN A 6 -19.55 -2.33 -7.51
CA ASN A 6 -18.11 -2.20 -7.25
C ASN A 6 -17.42 -3.57 -7.04
N THR A 7 -18.18 -4.67 -7.08
CA THR A 7 -17.67 -6.03 -6.85
C THR A 7 -16.48 -6.39 -7.74
N PRO A 8 -16.49 -6.13 -9.08
CA PRO A 8 -15.33 -6.44 -9.92
C PRO A 8 -14.06 -5.70 -9.49
N ALA A 9 -14.18 -4.43 -9.07
CA ALA A 9 -13.05 -3.64 -8.62
C ALA A 9 -12.50 -4.11 -7.28
N LEU A 10 -13.38 -4.51 -6.34
CA LEU A 10 -12.98 -5.10 -5.06
C LEU A 10 -12.21 -6.40 -5.27
N LEU A 11 -12.76 -7.33 -6.07
CA LEU A 11 -12.13 -8.63 -6.37
C LEU A 11 -10.81 -8.45 -7.13
N ALA A 12 -10.75 -7.53 -8.09
CA ALA A 12 -9.51 -7.18 -8.77
C ALA A 12 -8.45 -6.62 -7.81
N GLY A 13 -8.89 -5.81 -6.85
CA GLY A 13 -8.05 -5.32 -5.76
C GLY A 13 -7.48 -6.44 -4.91
N VAL A 14 -8.31 -7.38 -4.46
CA VAL A 14 -7.89 -8.57 -3.71
C VAL A 14 -6.85 -9.38 -4.50
N ALA A 15 -7.16 -9.73 -5.75
CA ALA A 15 -6.25 -10.51 -6.60
C ALA A 15 -4.90 -9.79 -6.82
N ALA A 16 -4.93 -8.48 -7.05
CA ALA A 16 -3.72 -7.66 -7.19
C ALA A 16 -2.89 -7.63 -5.89
N GLY A 17 -3.56 -7.51 -4.74
CA GLY A 17 -2.92 -7.57 -3.42
C GLY A 17 -2.18 -8.89 -3.20
N GLU A 18 -2.85 -10.02 -3.45
CA GLU A 18 -2.25 -11.35 -3.34
C GLU A 18 -1.07 -11.54 -4.29
N ILE A 19 -1.17 -11.04 -5.53
CA ILE A 19 -0.05 -11.09 -6.48
C ILE A 19 1.14 -10.26 -5.97
N GLY A 20 0.89 -9.08 -5.40
CA GLY A 20 1.92 -8.29 -4.73
C GLY A 20 2.60 -9.06 -3.60
N LEU A 21 1.82 -9.72 -2.73
CA LEU A 21 2.35 -10.56 -1.66
C LEU A 21 3.19 -11.72 -2.20
N LEU A 22 2.73 -12.42 -3.23
CA LEU A 22 3.46 -13.52 -3.85
C LEU A 22 4.80 -13.05 -4.43
N VAL A 23 4.82 -11.90 -5.10
CA VAL A 23 6.07 -11.30 -5.60
C VAL A 23 7.00 -10.93 -4.46
N PHE A 24 6.49 -10.31 -3.40
CA PHE A 24 7.26 -9.99 -2.20
C PHE A 24 7.90 -11.25 -1.57
N LEU A 25 7.11 -12.32 -1.38
CA LEU A 25 7.60 -13.59 -0.83
C LEU A 25 8.60 -14.28 -1.75
N THR A 26 8.42 -14.16 -3.07
CA THR A 26 9.34 -14.70 -4.08
C THR A 26 10.69 -13.99 -4.01
N ILE A 27 10.71 -12.66 -3.95
CA ILE A 27 11.96 -11.89 -3.78
C ILE A 27 12.63 -12.27 -2.45
N HIS A 28 11.85 -12.43 -1.39
CA HIS A 28 12.38 -12.88 -0.10
C HIS A 28 13.00 -14.28 -0.18
N HIS A 29 12.34 -15.20 -0.88
CA HIS A 29 12.81 -16.58 -1.03
C HIS A 29 14.14 -16.66 -1.79
N PHE A 30 14.26 -15.93 -2.90
CA PHE A 30 15.42 -16.04 -3.79
C PHE A 30 16.56 -15.04 -3.50
N THR A 31 16.26 -13.87 -2.92
CA THR A 31 17.21 -12.75 -2.87
C THR A 31 17.55 -12.28 -1.45
N ILE A 32 16.73 -12.56 -0.44
CA ILE A 32 16.91 -12.02 0.92
C ILE A 32 16.98 -13.14 1.97
N ARG A 33 15.82 -13.56 2.48
CA ARG A 33 15.63 -14.66 3.40
C ARG A 33 14.18 -15.13 3.28
N PRO A 34 13.91 -16.43 3.16
CA PRO A 34 12.54 -16.94 3.12
C PRO A 34 11.79 -16.55 4.40
N ILE A 35 10.60 -15.97 4.26
CA ILE A 35 9.74 -15.56 5.39
C ILE A 35 8.30 -16.08 5.22
N TRP A 36 8.16 -17.32 4.75
CA TRP A 36 6.85 -17.95 4.50
C TRP A 36 5.92 -17.97 5.73
N PHE A 37 6.44 -17.81 6.94
CA PHE A 37 5.64 -17.69 8.15
C PHE A 37 4.67 -16.51 8.12
N ILE A 38 4.91 -15.48 7.29
CA ILE A 38 3.98 -14.36 7.14
C ILE A 38 2.86 -14.64 6.14
N LEU A 39 2.85 -15.76 5.41
CA LEU A 39 1.94 -15.98 4.28
C LEU A 39 0.47 -15.80 4.69
N LEU A 40 0.04 -16.44 5.78
CA LEU A 40 -1.35 -16.35 6.24
C LEU A 40 -1.75 -14.95 6.71
N PRO A 41 -1.06 -14.30 7.67
CA PRO A 41 -1.41 -12.94 8.07
C PRO A 41 -1.21 -11.93 6.93
N GLY A 42 -0.19 -12.14 6.10
CA GLY A 42 0.12 -11.34 4.93
C GLY A 42 -0.98 -11.40 3.88
N ALA A 43 -1.55 -12.58 3.60
CA ALA A 43 -2.67 -12.75 2.66
C ALA A 43 -3.91 -12.01 3.16
N ALA A 44 -4.25 -12.15 4.45
CA ALA A 44 -5.37 -11.42 5.02
C ALA A 44 -5.20 -9.89 4.87
N ILE A 45 -4.02 -9.36 5.16
CA ILE A 45 -3.71 -7.93 5.00
C ILE A 45 -3.72 -7.53 3.51
N ALA A 46 -3.15 -8.35 2.63
CA ALA A 46 -3.08 -8.11 1.20
C ALA A 46 -4.48 -8.06 0.56
N ALA A 47 -5.35 -9.01 0.92
CA ALA A 47 -6.74 -9.04 0.48
C ALA A 47 -7.52 -7.78 0.95
N VAL A 48 -7.45 -7.45 2.25
CA VAL A 48 -8.18 -6.28 2.80
C VAL A 48 -7.66 -4.97 2.21
N SER A 49 -6.33 -4.81 2.13
CA SER A 49 -5.71 -3.62 1.56
C SER A 49 -6.01 -3.50 0.07
N GLY A 50 -5.91 -4.62 -0.66
CA GLY A 50 -6.24 -4.72 -2.07
C GLY A 50 -7.70 -4.34 -2.35
N ALA A 51 -8.64 -4.87 -1.57
CA ALA A 51 -10.05 -4.52 -1.67
C ALA A 51 -10.29 -3.02 -1.44
N ALA A 52 -9.65 -2.42 -0.43
CA ALA A 52 -9.76 -0.99 -0.18
C ALA A 52 -9.19 -0.13 -1.33
N VAL A 53 -8.07 -0.55 -1.92
CA VAL A 53 -7.50 0.09 -3.12
C VAL A 53 -8.43 -0.06 -4.32
N GLY A 54 -9.01 -1.24 -4.52
CA GLY A 54 -10.02 -1.49 -5.57
C GLY A 54 -11.27 -0.64 -5.39
N TRP A 55 -11.71 -0.42 -4.14
CA TRP A 55 -12.80 0.48 -3.83
C TRP A 55 -12.45 1.93 -4.15
N ALA A 56 -11.27 2.40 -3.72
CA ALA A 56 -10.78 3.73 -4.04
C ALA A 56 -10.67 3.93 -5.56
N PHE A 57 -10.17 2.93 -6.29
CA PHE A 57 -10.12 2.94 -7.75
C PHE A 57 -11.51 3.12 -8.36
N HIS A 58 -12.52 2.36 -7.91
CA HIS A 58 -13.88 2.47 -8.42
C HIS A 58 -14.45 3.88 -8.22
N ILE A 59 -14.29 4.47 -7.03
CA ILE A 59 -14.79 5.81 -6.71
C ILE A 59 -14.05 6.90 -7.48
N LEU A 60 -12.73 6.81 -7.58
CA LEU A 60 -11.89 7.79 -8.26
C LEU A 60 -11.84 7.58 -9.78
N ARG A 61 -12.40 6.47 -10.29
CA ARG A 61 -12.31 6.11 -11.70
C ARG A 61 -12.64 7.25 -12.67
N PRO A 62 -13.68 8.08 -12.45
CA PRO A 62 -14.03 9.18 -13.36
C PRO A 62 -12.96 10.29 -13.45
N THR A 63 -12.09 10.41 -12.44
CA THR A 63 -11.04 11.45 -12.38
C THR A 63 -9.67 10.92 -12.82
N LEU A 64 -9.54 9.60 -12.98
CA LEU A 64 -8.33 8.93 -13.47
C LEU A 64 -8.32 8.83 -15.01
N PRO A 65 -7.15 8.64 -15.64
CA PRO A 65 -7.02 8.45 -17.09
C PRO A 65 -7.98 7.41 -17.66
N GLN A 66 -8.48 7.62 -18.89
CA GLN A 66 -9.41 6.68 -19.52
C GLN A 66 -8.79 5.30 -19.79
N ASN A 67 -7.49 5.23 -20.03
CA ASN A 67 -6.78 3.97 -20.15
C ASN A 67 -6.65 3.30 -18.75
N ILE A 68 -7.20 2.09 -18.60
CA ILE A 68 -7.26 1.36 -17.32
C ILE A 68 -5.87 1.03 -16.76
N TRP A 69 -4.89 0.76 -17.61
CA TRP A 69 -3.51 0.46 -17.20
C TRP A 69 -2.85 1.72 -16.63
N LEU A 70 -3.00 2.85 -17.34
CA LEU A 70 -2.47 4.13 -16.87
C LEU A 70 -3.17 4.59 -15.58
N ALA A 71 -4.49 4.38 -15.47
CA ALA A 71 -5.24 4.69 -14.25
C ALA A 71 -4.75 3.86 -13.05
N SER A 72 -4.49 2.57 -13.25
CA SER A 72 -3.97 1.70 -12.19
C SER A 72 -2.57 2.10 -11.75
N LEU A 73 -1.66 2.36 -12.70
CA LEU A 73 -0.30 2.85 -12.41
C LEU A 73 -0.33 4.21 -11.69
N MET A 74 -1.20 5.14 -12.12
CA MET A 74 -1.38 6.42 -11.46
C MET A 74 -1.85 6.26 -10.02
N LEU A 75 -2.85 5.40 -9.77
CA LEU A 75 -3.33 5.14 -8.41
C LEU A 75 -2.24 4.52 -7.53
N ALA A 76 -1.48 3.55 -8.06
CA ALA A 76 -0.35 2.95 -7.35
C ALA A 76 0.74 3.99 -7.02
N GLY A 77 1.04 4.89 -7.95
CA GLY A 77 1.96 6.01 -7.73
C GLY A 77 1.46 6.96 -6.65
N LEU A 78 0.18 7.33 -6.67
CA LEU A 78 -0.44 8.17 -5.65
C LEU A 78 -0.41 7.51 -4.26
N LEU A 79 -0.74 6.22 -4.15
CA LEU A 79 -0.62 5.47 -2.89
C LEU A 79 0.82 5.41 -2.42
N THR A 80 1.79 5.23 -3.31
CA THR A 80 3.22 5.29 -2.96
C THR A 80 3.60 6.66 -2.40
N LEU A 81 3.08 7.75 -2.98
CA LEU A 81 3.32 9.12 -2.49
C LEU A 81 2.77 9.34 -1.07
N THR A 82 1.68 8.66 -0.68
CA THR A 82 1.15 8.76 0.70
C THR A 82 2.15 8.27 1.77
N GLN A 83 3.13 7.46 1.37
CA GLN A 83 4.14 6.89 2.26
C GLN A 83 5.36 7.81 2.44
N VAL A 84 5.54 8.79 1.55
CA VAL A 84 6.71 9.69 1.54
C VAL A 84 6.84 10.52 2.83
N PRO A 85 5.78 11.13 3.38
CA PRO A 85 5.93 11.91 4.62
C PRO A 85 6.42 11.06 5.80
N GLY A 86 5.83 9.88 6.00
CA GLY A 86 6.28 8.95 7.05
C GLY A 86 7.72 8.48 6.84
N PHE A 87 8.15 8.32 5.60
CA PHE A 87 9.54 8.03 5.27
C PHE A 87 10.47 9.20 5.61
N LEU A 88 10.11 10.43 5.24
CA LEU A 88 10.94 11.61 5.52
C LEU A 88 11.09 11.85 7.03
N LEU A 89 9.99 11.73 7.78
CA LEU A 89 10.02 11.79 9.25
C LEU A 89 10.90 10.67 9.83
N GLY A 90 10.75 9.45 9.29
CA GLY A 90 11.54 8.31 9.69
C GLY A 90 13.03 8.41 9.34
N ALA A 91 13.38 9.17 8.31
CA ALA A 91 14.76 9.35 7.85
C ALA A 91 15.56 10.35 8.70
N VAL A 92 14.88 11.29 9.37
CA VAL A 92 15.53 12.30 10.22
C VAL A 92 15.59 11.90 11.69
N ARG A 93 14.87 10.85 12.11
CA ARG A 93 14.95 10.33 13.49
C ARG A 93 16.15 9.42 13.68
N GLU A 94 16.48 9.20 14.96
CA GLU A 94 17.39 8.12 15.34
C GLU A 94 16.84 6.75 14.90
N PRO A 95 17.71 5.80 14.50
CA PRO A 95 17.31 4.45 14.21
C PRO A 95 16.51 3.81 15.35
N LEU A 96 15.49 3.04 14.99
CA LEU A 96 14.68 2.28 15.95
C LEU A 96 15.09 0.81 16.04
N ILE A 97 15.74 0.30 14.99
CA ILE A 97 16.20 -1.09 14.91
C ILE A 97 17.72 -1.15 14.79
N ASP A 98 18.29 -2.22 15.35
CA ASP A 98 19.65 -2.63 15.03
C ASP A 98 19.62 -3.45 13.73
N MET A 99 20.33 -2.97 12.71
CA MET A 99 20.40 -3.61 11.39
C MET A 99 21.17 -4.94 11.40
N THR A 100 21.97 -5.19 12.43
CA THR A 100 22.73 -6.44 12.59
C THR A 100 21.84 -7.57 13.07
N THR A 101 21.02 -7.28 14.08
CA THR A 101 20.16 -8.27 14.75
C THR A 101 18.72 -8.25 14.25
N ALA A 102 18.32 -7.23 13.50
CA ALA A 102 16.95 -6.95 13.08
C ALA A 102 15.97 -6.86 14.28
N THR A 103 16.45 -6.37 15.42
CA THR A 103 15.66 -6.19 16.64
C THR A 103 15.47 -4.71 16.97
N LEU A 104 14.40 -4.41 17.71
CA LEU A 104 14.17 -3.08 18.24
C LEU A 104 15.25 -2.72 19.27
N LEU A 105 15.82 -1.52 19.16
CA LEU A 105 16.81 -1.02 20.12
C LEU A 105 16.20 -0.89 21.53
N PRO A 106 16.97 -1.19 22.59
CA PRO A 106 16.50 -1.07 23.97
C PRO A 106 15.89 0.29 24.27
N GLY A 107 14.72 0.31 24.92
CA GLY A 107 14.01 1.54 25.30
C GLY A 107 13.27 2.25 24.15
N LYS A 108 13.34 1.77 22.90
CA LYS A 108 12.68 2.41 21.75
C LYS A 108 11.22 1.98 21.52
N GLY A 109 10.62 1.19 22.42
CA GLY A 109 9.24 0.68 22.30
C GLY A 109 8.19 1.77 22.05
N GLN A 110 8.19 2.81 22.90
CA GLN A 110 7.26 3.94 22.75
C GLN A 110 7.54 4.73 21.47
N ALA A 111 8.81 4.95 21.12
CA ALA A 111 9.17 5.66 19.89
C ALA A 111 8.71 4.89 18.64
N ALA A 112 8.84 3.57 18.62
CA ALA A 112 8.34 2.71 17.55
C ALA A 112 6.81 2.76 17.44
N PHE A 113 6.10 2.73 18.57
CA PHE A 113 4.66 2.92 18.56
C PHE A 113 4.27 4.27 17.93
N MET A 114 4.88 5.37 18.37
CA MET A 114 4.59 6.70 17.83
C MET A 114 4.92 6.82 16.34
N ALA A 115 6.03 6.21 15.91
CA ALA A 115 6.40 6.13 14.50
C ALA A 115 5.34 5.42 13.64
N PHE A 116 4.75 4.34 14.14
CA PHE A 116 3.67 3.64 13.44
C PHE A 116 2.41 4.47 13.33
N PHE A 117 1.92 4.98 14.46
CA PHE A 117 0.59 5.61 14.49
C PHE A 117 0.63 7.03 13.94
N LEU A 118 1.60 7.84 14.36
CA LEU A 118 1.66 9.25 13.96
C LEU A 118 2.42 9.44 12.66
N GLU A 119 3.61 8.87 12.53
CA GLU A 119 4.42 9.16 11.35
C GLU A 119 3.95 8.38 10.13
N LEU A 120 3.52 7.13 10.28
CA LEU A 120 3.06 6.32 9.16
C LEU A 120 1.55 6.44 8.94
N PHE A 121 0.71 5.99 9.88
CA PHE A 121 -0.74 5.89 9.63
C PHE A 121 -1.43 7.24 9.52
N LEU A 122 -1.16 8.16 10.45
CA LEU A 122 -1.78 9.49 10.40
C LEU A 122 -1.34 10.26 9.16
N THR A 123 -0.06 10.25 8.79
CA THR A 123 0.37 10.94 7.57
C THR A 123 -0.19 10.29 6.30
N ALA A 124 -0.24 8.96 6.24
CA ALA A 124 -0.87 8.24 5.12
C ALA A 124 -2.35 8.59 5.00
N ALA A 125 -3.09 8.63 6.11
CA ALA A 125 -4.50 9.02 6.14
C ALA A 125 -4.70 10.46 5.66
N LEU A 126 -3.91 11.40 6.16
CA LEU A 126 -4.02 12.82 5.81
C LEU A 126 -3.68 13.05 4.34
N VAL A 127 -2.55 12.52 3.85
CA VAL A 127 -2.14 12.68 2.46
C VAL A 127 -3.08 11.94 1.51
N GLY A 128 -3.50 10.72 1.87
CA GLY A 128 -4.50 9.98 1.12
C GLY A 128 -5.82 10.76 1.01
N GLY A 129 -6.31 11.30 2.13
CA GLY A 129 -7.51 12.14 2.16
C GLY A 129 -7.39 13.39 1.30
N LEU A 130 -6.26 14.09 1.37
CA LEU A 130 -5.98 15.27 0.56
C LEU A 130 -5.90 14.94 -0.94
N ILE A 131 -5.28 13.82 -1.31
CA ILE A 131 -5.24 13.35 -2.70
C ILE A 131 -6.66 13.01 -3.20
N GLY A 132 -7.42 12.23 -2.43
CA GLY A 132 -8.78 11.83 -2.78
C GLY A 132 -9.72 13.03 -2.94
N TRP A 133 -9.63 14.00 -2.02
CA TRP A 133 -10.34 15.26 -2.14
C TRP A 133 -9.82 16.10 -3.32
N GLY A 134 -8.51 16.18 -3.54
CA GLY A 134 -7.93 16.96 -4.62
C GLY A 134 -8.36 16.49 -6.01
N LEU A 135 -8.47 15.16 -6.20
CA LEU A 135 -8.88 14.55 -7.47
C LEU A 135 -10.36 14.73 -7.78
N ALA A 136 -11.24 14.58 -6.80
CA ALA A 136 -12.69 14.50 -7.03
C ALA A 136 -13.50 15.65 -6.38
N ARG A 137 -12.89 16.44 -5.50
CA ARG A 137 -13.52 17.51 -4.70
C ARG A 137 -14.69 17.02 -3.83
N GLU A 138 -14.64 15.75 -3.42
CA GLU A 138 -15.71 15.10 -2.65
C GLU A 138 -15.18 14.47 -1.35
N ALA A 139 -15.96 14.58 -0.27
CA ALA A 139 -15.62 13.99 1.03
C ALA A 139 -15.55 12.45 0.98
N ARG A 140 -16.40 11.82 0.15
CA ARG A 140 -16.39 10.37 -0.05
C ARG A 140 -15.07 9.90 -0.63
N SER A 141 -14.58 10.58 -1.68
CA SER A 141 -13.29 10.31 -2.32
C SER A 141 -12.11 10.50 -1.37
N ALA A 142 -12.18 11.52 -0.50
CA ALA A 142 -11.21 11.71 0.57
C ALA A 142 -11.20 10.52 1.55
N GLY A 143 -12.37 10.09 2.02
CA GLY A 143 -12.50 8.99 2.97
C GLY A 143 -11.97 7.66 2.44
N VAL A 144 -12.35 7.28 1.21
CA VAL A 144 -11.91 6.00 0.62
C VAL A 144 -10.42 6.00 0.31
N MET A 145 -9.86 7.13 -0.14
CA MET A 145 -8.42 7.24 -0.41
C MET A 145 -7.60 7.26 0.88
N ALA A 146 -8.09 7.92 1.94
CA ALA A 146 -7.47 7.86 3.26
C ALA A 146 -7.42 6.43 3.82
N LEU A 147 -8.54 5.70 3.73
CA LEU A 147 -8.61 4.30 4.15
C LEU A 147 -7.66 3.41 3.33
N ALA A 148 -7.67 3.55 2.01
CA ALA A 148 -6.76 2.83 1.13
C ALA A 148 -5.29 3.12 1.47
N ALA A 149 -4.94 4.38 1.74
CA ALA A 149 -3.59 4.78 2.11
C ALA A 149 -3.14 4.19 3.46
N VAL A 150 -4.02 4.15 4.47
CA VAL A 150 -3.72 3.53 5.77
C VAL A 150 -3.52 2.02 5.65
N LEU A 151 -4.39 1.33 4.91
CA LEU A 151 -4.26 -0.12 4.71
C LEU A 151 -3.04 -0.46 3.85
N PHE A 152 -2.74 0.37 2.84
CA PHE A 152 -1.50 0.28 2.07
C PHE A 152 -0.26 0.52 2.95
N ALA A 153 -0.36 1.42 3.93
CA ALA A 153 0.69 1.61 4.93
C ALA A 153 0.82 0.40 5.86
N LEU A 154 -0.27 -0.29 6.20
CA LEU A 154 -0.24 -1.52 7.01
C LEU A 154 0.37 -2.71 6.25
N GLY A 155 0.08 -2.85 4.96
CA GLY A 155 0.68 -3.87 4.10
C GLY A 155 2.08 -3.45 3.64
N PRO A 156 2.25 -2.90 2.44
CA PRO A 156 3.53 -2.41 1.91
C PRO A 156 4.37 -1.53 2.84
N GLY A 157 3.75 -0.56 3.51
CA GLY A 157 4.44 0.55 4.18
C GLY A 157 4.91 0.27 5.61
N HIS A 158 4.56 -0.86 6.23
CA HIS A 158 4.74 -1.05 7.68
C HIS A 158 6.21 -1.07 8.10
N ASN A 159 7.12 -1.25 7.15
CA ASN A 159 8.55 -1.24 7.41
C ASN A 159 9.16 0.17 7.43
N ILE A 160 8.43 1.20 6.97
CA ILE A 160 8.91 2.59 6.93
C ILE A 160 9.37 3.09 8.31
N PRO A 161 8.58 2.91 9.39
CA PRO A 161 8.99 3.22 10.75
C PRO A 161 10.32 2.59 11.19
N PHE A 162 10.72 1.46 10.63
CA PHE A 162 11.92 0.77 11.10
C PHE A 162 13.16 1.12 10.28
N PHE A 163 13.03 1.18 8.96
CA PHE A 163 14.21 1.23 8.08
C PHE A 163 14.52 2.62 7.50
N ALA A 164 13.62 3.61 7.60
CA ALA A 164 13.81 4.90 6.93
C ALA A 164 15.11 5.63 7.31
N GLY A 165 15.51 5.60 8.58
CA GLY A 165 16.76 6.20 9.08
C GLY A 165 17.99 5.28 9.05
N THR A 166 17.94 4.18 8.29
CA THR A 166 19.00 3.15 8.27
C THR A 166 19.61 2.98 6.88
N SER A 167 20.75 2.28 6.79
CA SER A 167 21.33 1.87 5.51
C SER A 167 20.42 0.91 4.70
N GLY A 168 19.37 0.35 5.32
CA GLY A 168 18.37 -0.49 4.68
C GLY A 168 17.29 0.27 3.90
N ALA A 169 17.19 1.60 4.04
CA ALA A 169 16.14 2.42 3.45
C ALA A 169 15.99 2.22 1.93
N GLY A 170 17.10 2.21 1.19
CA GLY A 170 17.08 2.03 -0.26
C GLY A 170 16.55 0.64 -0.68
N LYS A 171 16.94 -0.41 0.06
CA LYS A 171 16.44 -1.78 -0.19
C LYS A 171 14.94 -1.88 0.02
N MET A 172 14.42 -1.20 1.04
CA MET A 172 12.99 -1.15 1.32
C MET A 172 12.21 -0.53 0.16
N TRP A 173 12.63 0.63 -0.35
CA TRP A 173 11.95 1.28 -1.47
C TRP A 173 12.01 0.46 -2.77
N MET A 174 13.14 -0.19 -3.05
CA MET A 174 13.25 -1.09 -4.21
C MET A 174 12.29 -2.29 -4.09
N LEU A 175 12.24 -2.91 -2.91
CA LEU A 175 11.33 -4.03 -2.65
C LEU A 175 9.86 -3.58 -2.77
N MET A 176 9.51 -2.45 -2.14
CA MET A 176 8.18 -1.84 -2.24
C MET A 176 7.81 -1.57 -3.68
N GLY A 177 8.67 -0.89 -4.43
CA GLY A 177 8.44 -0.62 -5.86
C GLY A 177 8.14 -1.90 -6.64
N ALA A 178 8.92 -2.95 -6.45
CA ALA A 178 8.76 -4.21 -7.18
C ALA A 178 7.37 -4.84 -7.00
N PHE A 179 6.91 -5.04 -5.76
CA PHE A 179 5.61 -5.67 -5.54
C PHE A 179 4.42 -4.73 -5.77
N ILE A 180 4.58 -3.40 -5.58
CA ILE A 180 3.56 -2.40 -5.93
C ILE A 180 3.34 -2.38 -7.44
N THR A 181 4.42 -2.37 -8.22
CA THR A 181 4.34 -2.42 -9.68
C THR A 181 3.69 -3.73 -10.14
N ALA A 182 4.05 -4.88 -9.56
CA ALA A 182 3.40 -6.15 -9.88
C ALA A 182 1.89 -6.12 -9.61
N ALA A 183 1.47 -5.62 -8.45
CA ALA A 183 0.05 -5.47 -8.10
C ALA A 183 -0.66 -4.51 -9.08
N ALA A 184 -0.05 -3.37 -9.40
CA ALA A 184 -0.61 -2.38 -10.33
C ALA A 184 -0.77 -2.91 -11.76
N LEU A 185 0.11 -3.81 -12.20
CA LEU A 185 -0.01 -4.48 -13.50
C LEU A 185 -1.05 -5.61 -13.47
N ALA A 186 -1.18 -6.32 -12.35
CA ALA A 186 -2.16 -7.38 -12.20
C ALA A 186 -3.61 -6.87 -12.11
N PHE A 187 -3.82 -5.73 -11.44
CA PHE A 187 -5.14 -5.13 -11.22
C PHE A 187 -5.99 -4.95 -12.50
N PRO A 188 -5.52 -4.29 -13.58
CA PRO A 188 -6.32 -4.10 -14.79
C PRO A 188 -6.66 -5.42 -15.50
N ALA A 189 -5.78 -6.43 -15.45
CA ALA A 189 -6.05 -7.76 -15.99
C ALA A 189 -7.15 -8.47 -15.18
N ALA A 190 -7.05 -8.45 -13.85
CA ALA A 190 -8.06 -9.00 -12.95
C ALA A 190 -9.41 -8.28 -13.08
N LEU A 191 -9.41 -6.95 -13.16
CA LEU A 191 -10.62 -6.14 -13.35
C LEU A 191 -11.33 -6.51 -14.66
N THR A 192 -10.57 -6.65 -15.75
CA THR A 192 -11.13 -7.10 -17.04
C THR A 192 -11.78 -8.48 -16.94
N LEU A 193 -11.15 -9.42 -16.22
CA LEU A 193 -11.68 -10.76 -16.02
C LEU A 193 -12.98 -10.72 -15.19
N PHE A 194 -12.97 -10.07 -14.02
CA PHE A 194 -14.13 -10.06 -13.13
C PHE A 194 -15.31 -9.28 -13.71
N THR A 195 -15.08 -8.22 -14.49
CA THR A 195 -16.16 -7.55 -15.23
C THR A 195 -16.80 -8.47 -16.27
N ARG A 196 -16.06 -9.41 -16.88
CA ARG A 196 -16.65 -10.37 -17.83
C ARG A 196 -17.47 -11.46 -17.15
N LEU A 197 -17.11 -11.85 -15.93
CA LEU A 197 -17.82 -12.88 -15.17
C LEU A 197 -19.11 -12.37 -14.51
N ASP A 198 -19.25 -11.06 -14.39
CA ASP A 198 -20.41 -10.38 -13.78
C ASP A 198 -21.54 -10.09 -14.80
N ASN A 199 -21.27 -10.27 -16.11
CA ASN A 199 -22.23 -10.12 -17.22
C ASN A 199 -22.69 -11.49 -17.74
#